data_AF-A0A914MV31-F1
#
_entry.id   AF-A0A914MV31-F1
#
_cell.length_a   1.000
_cell.length_b   1.000
_cell.length_c   1.000
_cell.angle_alpha   90.00
_cell.angle_beta   90.00
_cell.angle_gamma   90.00
#
_symmetry.space_group_name_H-M   'P 1'
#
loop_
_entity.id
_entity.type
_entity.pdbx_description
1 polymer ?
#
loop_
_entity_poly.entity_id
_entity_poly.type
_entity_poly.pdbx_seq_one_letter_code
_entity_poly.pdbx_strand_id
1 'polypeptide(L)'
;MSEVELAIYYNLEPSVMLGWGNQSVKKNIQEWELLSVNANLSFYKSHRKYSNERPNSAYEAQSTWTLIILNLKFRRNSPQYWLGIGLPCFVSLIIILLSFLSTKIELSIGLLLANFVLESVLLRDALQTLPPAAGENPKIGWIF
;
A
#
# COMPACT_ATOMS: atom_id res chain seq x y z
N MET A 1 -1.34 25.47 26.61
CA MET A 1 -0.80 24.82 25.40
C MET A 1 -0.11 25.90 24.60
N SER A 2 1.22 25.81 24.42
CA SER A 2 1.97 26.75 23.60
C SER A 2 1.67 26.46 22.13
N GLU A 3 1.00 27.40 21.45
CA GLU A 3 0.73 27.32 20.02
C GLU A 3 2.06 27.42 19.25
N VAL A 4 2.39 26.39 18.48
CA VAL A 4 3.57 26.37 17.62
C VAL A 4 3.10 26.84 16.24
N GLU A 5 3.33 28.10 15.94
CA GLU A 5 3.07 28.67 14.62
C GLU A 5 4.21 28.27 13.67
N LEU A 6 3.89 27.47 12.64
CA LEU A 6 4.84 27.11 11.60
C LEU A 6 4.93 28.24 10.58
N ALA A 7 5.87 29.16 10.78
CA ALA A 7 6.18 30.21 9.82
C ALA A 7 7.15 29.69 8.75
N ILE A 8 6.79 29.84 7.46
CA ILE A 8 7.75 29.68 6.36
C ILE A 8 8.78 30.80 6.48
N TYR A 9 9.99 30.45 6.89
CA TYR A 9 11.14 31.34 6.84
C TYR A 9 11.67 31.41 5.39
N TYR A 10 11.98 32.63 4.92
CA TYR A 10 12.71 32.89 3.67
C TYR A 10 12.01 32.56 2.33
N ASN A 11 10.67 32.51 2.26
CA ASN A 11 9.93 32.13 1.02
C ASN A 11 10.36 30.78 0.43
N LEU A 12 10.95 29.91 1.24
CA LEU A 12 11.34 28.57 0.80
C LEU A 12 10.09 27.68 0.78
N GLU A 13 9.94 26.87 -0.27
CA GLU A 13 8.90 25.85 -0.28
C GLU A 13 9.10 24.90 0.91
N PRO A 14 8.03 24.53 1.63
CA PRO A 14 8.14 23.61 2.74
C PRO A 14 8.67 22.27 2.20
N SER A 15 9.86 21.90 2.65
CA SER A 15 10.48 20.62 2.31
C SER A 15 10.33 19.67 3.48
N VAL A 16 9.96 18.42 3.20
CA VAL A 16 9.94 17.37 4.21
C VAL A 16 11.08 16.41 3.90
N MET A 17 12.04 16.34 4.82
CA MET A 17 13.13 15.39 4.78
C MET A 17 12.77 14.18 5.63
N LEU A 18 12.58 13.02 5.00
CA LEU A 18 12.39 11.76 5.70
C LEU A 18 13.75 11.11 5.91
N GLY A 19 14.20 11.03 7.16
CA GLY A 19 15.44 10.39 7.56
C GLY A 19 15.17 9.24 8.51
N TRP A 20 15.88 8.12 8.32
CA TRP A 20 15.82 6.97 9.22
C TRP A 20 17.05 6.95 10.12
N GLY A 21 17.16 7.93 11.03
CA GLY A 21 18.33 8.09 11.90
C GLY A 21 19.64 8.13 11.11
N ASN A 22 20.55 7.18 11.36
CA ASN A 22 21.83 7.04 10.64
C ASN A 22 21.70 6.69 9.14
N GLN A 23 20.49 6.40 8.64
CA GLN A 23 20.24 6.08 7.23
C GLN A 23 19.37 7.17 6.58
N SER A 24 19.96 8.35 6.38
CA SER A 24 19.30 9.53 5.80
C SER A 24 18.87 9.38 4.34
N VAL A 25 19.33 8.32 3.64
CA VAL A 25 19.08 8.10 2.20
C VAL A 25 18.41 6.75 1.91
N LYS A 26 17.75 6.14 2.90
CA LYS A 26 17.06 4.86 2.70
C LYS A 26 15.76 5.06 1.92
N LYS A 27 15.80 4.71 0.62
CA LYS A 27 14.64 4.74 -0.29
C LYS A 27 13.83 3.44 -0.30
N ASN A 28 14.47 2.32 0.06
CA ASN A 28 13.84 1.00 0.05
C ASN A 28 13.57 0.53 1.48
N ILE A 29 12.32 0.15 1.75
CA ILE A 29 11.87 -0.42 3.02
C ILE A 29 11.16 -1.72 2.71
N GLN A 30 11.83 -2.84 3.00
CA GLN A 30 11.32 -4.19 2.71
C GLN A 30 10.86 -4.31 1.24
N GLU A 31 9.57 -4.51 0.99
CA GLU A 31 8.96 -4.63 -0.33
C GLU A 31 8.56 -3.30 -0.97
N TRP A 32 8.86 -2.16 -0.33
CA TRP A 32 8.39 -0.86 -0.79
C TRP A 32 9.55 0.05 -1.15
N GLU A 33 9.46 0.65 -2.34
CA GLU A 33 10.36 1.70 -2.81
C GLU A 33 9.63 3.05 -2.71
N LEU A 34 10.25 4.01 -2.03
CA LEU A 34 9.78 5.40 -1.98
C LEU A 34 10.20 6.13 -3.26
N LEU A 35 9.23 6.49 -4.09
CA LEU A 35 9.46 7.17 -5.37
C LEU A 35 9.55 8.68 -5.22
N SER A 36 8.61 9.29 -4.49
CA SER A 36 8.56 10.72 -4.31
C SER A 36 7.88 11.11 -2.99
N VAL A 37 8.36 12.19 -2.41
CA VAL A 37 7.78 12.86 -1.25
C VAL A 37 7.50 14.29 -1.68
N ASN A 38 6.24 14.68 -1.76
CA ASN A 38 5.86 16.05 -2.04
C ASN A 38 5.16 16.61 -0.81
N ALA A 39 5.59 17.78 -0.35
CA ALA A 39 4.97 18.47 0.77
C ALA A 39 4.35 19.77 0.26
N ASN A 40 3.05 19.92 0.48
CA ASN A 40 2.32 21.12 0.11
C ASN A 40 1.79 21.77 1.38
N LEU A 41 2.02 23.07 1.51
CA LEU A 41 1.37 23.86 2.55
C LEU A 41 -0.02 24.27 2.09
N SER A 42 -0.94 24.24 3.03
CA SER A 42 -2.29 24.69 2.82
C SER A 42 -2.92 25.17 4.10
N PHE A 43 -4.10 25.75 3.96
CA PHE A 43 -4.76 26.49 5.01
C PHE A 43 -6.21 26.04 5.09
N TYR A 44 -6.61 25.60 6.29
CA TYR A 44 -7.99 25.30 6.61
C TYR A 44 -8.63 26.55 7.20
N LYS A 45 -9.44 27.23 6.40
CA LYS A 45 -10.12 28.45 6.81
C LYS A 45 -11.37 28.09 7.63
N SER A 46 -11.77 28.95 8.58
CA SER A 46 -12.93 28.80 9.48
C SER A 46 -14.24 28.29 8.83
N HIS A 47 -14.44 28.55 7.54
CA HIS A 47 -15.61 28.11 6.76
C HIS A 47 -15.53 26.66 6.25
N ARG A 48 -14.68 25.82 6.84
CA ARG A 48 -14.44 24.42 6.43
C ARG A 48 -13.97 24.26 4.98
N LYS A 49 -13.37 25.30 4.42
CA LYS A 49 -12.84 25.31 3.06
C LYS A 49 -11.33 25.21 3.08
N TYR A 50 -10.82 24.27 2.29
CA TYR A 50 -9.41 24.11 2.02
C TYR A 50 -8.97 25.17 0.98
N SER A 51 -7.87 25.86 1.27
CA SER A 51 -7.28 26.84 0.35
C SER A 51 -5.76 26.73 0.39
N ASN A 52 -5.11 26.90 -0.76
CA ASN A 52 -3.65 27.01 -0.85
C ASN A 52 -3.16 28.46 -0.64
N GLU A 53 -4.09 29.41 -0.51
CA GLU A 53 -3.77 30.82 -0.33
C GLU A 53 -3.57 31.14 1.15
N ARG A 54 -2.45 31.82 1.44
CA ARG A 54 -2.15 32.32 2.78
C ARG A 54 -3.23 33.32 3.22
N PRO A 55 -3.67 33.30 4.50
CA PRO A 55 -4.54 34.34 5.03
C PRO A 55 -3.86 35.71 4.92
N ASN A 56 -4.58 36.70 4.38
CA ASN A 56 -4.03 38.03 4.08
C ASN A 56 -4.25 39.03 5.22
N SER A 57 -5.16 38.73 6.16
CA SER A 57 -5.49 39.60 7.30
C SER A 57 -5.28 38.89 8.64
N ALA A 58 -4.99 39.65 9.70
CA ALA A 58 -4.81 39.11 11.05
C ALA A 58 -6.06 38.40 11.59
N TYR A 59 -7.26 38.85 11.21
CA TYR A 59 -8.52 38.23 11.58
C TYR A 59 -8.71 36.86 10.89
N GLU A 60 -8.36 36.76 9.61
CA GLU A 60 -8.35 35.48 8.90
C GLU A 60 -7.29 34.54 9.45
N ALA A 61 -6.11 35.05 9.81
CA ALA A 61 -5.03 34.26 10.38
C ALA A 61 -5.43 33.64 11.74
N GLN A 62 -6.12 34.39 12.60
CA GLN A 62 -6.61 33.90 13.89
C GLN A 62 -7.62 32.75 13.77
N SER A 63 -8.32 32.66 12.64
CA SER A 63 -9.38 31.67 12.39
C SER A 63 -9.01 30.64 11.33
N THR A 64 -7.71 30.52 11.02
CA THR A 64 -7.17 29.61 10.02
C THR A 64 -6.14 28.67 10.64
N TRP A 65 -6.22 27.39 10.31
CA TRP A 65 -5.20 26.41 10.69
C TRP A 65 -4.29 26.09 9.51
N THR A 66 -2.99 26.06 9.76
CA THR A 66 -2.00 25.62 8.77
C THR A 66 -1.99 24.09 8.69
N LEU A 67 -2.05 23.57 7.47
CA LEU A 67 -1.99 22.15 7.14
C LEU A 67 -0.74 21.90 6.30
N ILE A 68 0.00 20.86 6.65
CA ILE A 68 1.05 20.31 5.79
C ILE A 68 0.51 19.03 5.19
N ILE A 69 0.23 19.05 3.90
CA ILE A 69 -0.17 17.85 3.16
C ILE A 69 1.09 17.18 2.62
N LEU A 70 1.32 15.97 3.10
CA LEU A 70 2.45 15.16 2.71
C LEU A 70 1.97 14.04 1.80
N ASN A 71 2.31 14.14 0.51
CA ASN A 71 2.01 13.15 -0.50
C ASN A 71 3.19 12.20 -0.68
N LEU A 72 3.00 10.95 -0.29
CA LEU A 72 3.98 9.88 -0.46
C LEU A 72 3.58 9.01 -1.64
N LYS A 73 4.50 8.83 -2.58
CA LYS A 73 4.34 7.85 -3.66
C LYS A 73 5.25 6.67 -3.40
N PHE A 74 4.65 5.50 -3.17
CA PHE A 74 5.35 4.24 -3.01
C PHE A 74 5.13 3.33 -4.22
N ARG A 75 6.13 2.51 -4.54
CA ARG A 75 6.03 1.39 -5.46
C ARG A 75 6.25 0.11 -4.68
N ARG A 76 5.34 -0.86 -4.83
CA ARG A 76 5.54 -2.20 -4.29
C ARG A 76 6.44 -3.01 -5.22
N ASN A 77 7.57 -3.45 -4.70
CA ASN A 77 8.42 -4.48 -5.28
C ASN A 77 8.27 -5.74 -4.43
N SER A 78 7.38 -6.66 -4.82
CA SER A 78 7.06 -7.86 -4.04
C SER A 78 7.42 -9.14 -4.78
N PRO A 79 8.71 -9.50 -4.89
CA PRO A 79 9.09 -10.84 -5.33
C PRO A 79 8.57 -11.92 -4.37
N GLN A 80 8.48 -11.59 -3.08
CA GLN A 80 7.90 -12.46 -2.07
C GLN A 80 6.40 -12.73 -2.28
N TYR A 81 5.68 -11.81 -2.94
CA TYR A 81 4.29 -12.06 -3.34
C TYR A 81 4.20 -13.16 -4.41
N TRP A 82 5.09 -13.14 -5.41
CA TRP A 82 5.17 -14.20 -6.41
C TRP A 82 5.54 -15.56 -5.81
N LEU A 83 6.43 -15.56 -4.81
CA LEU A 83 6.78 -16.78 -4.08
C LEU A 83 5.65 -17.26 -3.16
N GLY A 84 4.92 -16.34 -2.53
CA GLY A 84 3.87 -16.66 -1.56
C GLY A 84 2.57 -17.12 -2.20
N ILE A 85 2.23 -16.61 -3.39
CA ILE A 85 0.96 -16.93 -4.07
C ILE A 85 1.20 -17.63 -5.40
N GLY A 86 2.12 -17.12 -6.23
CA GLY A 86 2.37 -17.69 -7.55
C GLY A 86 2.96 -19.11 -7.51
N LEU A 87 3.90 -19.38 -6.61
CA LEU A 87 4.52 -20.71 -6.52
C LEU A 87 3.53 -21.79 -6.07
N PRO A 88 2.69 -21.59 -5.04
CA PRO A 88 1.65 -22.55 -4.69
C PRO A 88 0.64 -22.79 -5.83
N CYS A 89 0.23 -21.76 -6.56
CA CYS A 89 -0.62 -21.92 -7.75
C CYS A 89 0.08 -22.74 -8.85
N PHE A 90 1.39 -22.52 -9.06
CA PHE A 90 2.17 -23.31 -10.01
C PHE A 90 2.30 -24.78 -9.59
N VAL A 91 2.51 -25.05 -8.30
CA VAL A 91 2.52 -26.41 -7.75
C VAL A 91 1.15 -27.08 -7.93
N SER A 92 0.05 -26.36 -7.68
CA SER A 92 -1.30 -26.86 -7.95
C SER A 92 -1.47 -27.29 -9.42
N LEU A 93 -1.03 -26.45 -10.36
CA LEU A 93 -1.08 -26.76 -11.78
C LEU A 93 -0.33 -28.05 -12.12
N ILE A 94 0.87 -28.25 -11.54
CA ILE A 94 1.62 -29.50 -11.69
C ILE A 94 0.84 -30.70 -11.14
N ILE A 95 0.20 -30.57 -9.97
CA ILE A 95 -0.60 -31.65 -9.37
C ILE A 95 -1.77 -32.03 -10.29
N ILE A 96 -2.45 -31.04 -10.88
CA ILE A 96 -3.53 -31.27 -11.85
C ILE A 96 -2.98 -32.03 -13.07
N LEU A 97 -1.86 -31.60 -13.64
CA LEU A 97 -1.24 -32.30 -14.78
C LEU A 97 -0.83 -33.74 -14.43
N LEU A 98 -0.26 -33.97 -13.25
CA LEU A 98 0.09 -35.31 -12.77
C LEU A 98 -1.14 -36.20 -12.56
N SER A 99 -2.27 -35.60 -12.18
CA SER A 99 -3.54 -36.31 -12.06
C SER A 99 -4.01 -36.86 -13.39
N PHE A 100 -3.84 -36.12 -14.48
CA PHE A 100 -4.18 -36.58 -15.84
C PHE A 100 -3.18 -37.61 -16.38
N LEU A 101 -1.91 -37.54 -15.98
CA LEU A 101 -0.89 -38.50 -16.36
C LEU A 101 -0.97 -39.83 -15.59
N SER A 102 -1.71 -39.87 -14.49
CA SER A 102 -1.86 -41.07 -13.67
C SER A 102 -2.68 -42.13 -14.39
N THR A 103 -2.15 -43.35 -14.46
CA THR A 103 -2.85 -44.52 -15.05
C THR A 103 -3.89 -45.14 -14.12
N LYS A 104 -3.85 -44.82 -12.82
CA LYS A 104 -4.79 -45.33 -11.80
C LYS A 104 -5.81 -44.26 -11.43
N ILE A 105 -7.10 -44.58 -11.59
CA ILE A 105 -8.22 -43.68 -11.31
C ILE A 105 -8.23 -43.25 -9.84
N GLU A 106 -8.03 -44.18 -8.90
CA GLU A 106 -8.03 -43.88 -7.46
C GLU A 106 -6.99 -42.84 -7.08
N LEU A 107 -5.79 -42.93 -7.68
CA LEU A 107 -4.70 -41.99 -7.44
C LEU A 107 -4.99 -40.62 -8.06
N SER A 108 -5.62 -40.59 -9.24
CA SER A 108 -6.05 -39.35 -9.90
C SER A 108 -7.08 -38.60 -9.04
N ILE A 109 -8.12 -39.30 -8.56
CA ILE A 109 -9.14 -38.71 -7.67
C ILE A 109 -8.50 -38.20 -6.38
N GLY A 110 -7.59 -38.97 -5.78
CA GLY A 110 -6.86 -38.58 -4.57
C GLY A 110 -6.04 -37.29 -4.76
N LEU A 111 -5.33 -37.16 -5.89
CA LEU A 111 -4.56 -35.96 -6.21
C LEU A 111 -5.45 -34.72 -6.39
N LEU A 112 -6.58 -34.84 -7.08
CA LEU A 112 -7.51 -33.72 -7.27
C LEU A 112 -8.14 -33.26 -5.95
N LEU A 113 -8.55 -34.19 -5.08
CA LEU A 113 -9.08 -33.85 -3.76
C LEU A 113 -8.03 -33.16 -2.89
N ALA A 114 -6.79 -33.66 -2.88
CA ALA A 114 -5.69 -33.02 -2.17
C ALA A 114 -5.41 -31.61 -2.71
N ASN A 115 -5.46 -31.44 -4.03
CA ASN A 115 -5.26 -30.14 -4.67
C ASN A 115 -6.35 -29.14 -4.28
N PHE A 116 -7.62 -29.56 -4.29
CA PHE A 116 -8.75 -28.73 -3.88
C PHE A 116 -8.60 -28.24 -2.43
N VAL A 117 -8.20 -29.12 -1.51
CA VAL A 117 -7.95 -28.73 -0.11
C VAL A 117 -6.80 -27.71 -0.03
N LEU A 118 -5.71 -27.95 -0.75
CA LEU A 118 -4.56 -27.05 -0.78
C LEU A 118 -4.94 -25.65 -1.29
N GLU A 119 -5.68 -25.56 -2.41
CA GLU A 119 -6.18 -24.30 -2.95
C GLU A 119 -7.12 -23.58 -1.99
N SER A 120 -8.01 -24.31 -1.32
CA SER A 120 -8.95 -23.73 -0.35
C SER A 120 -8.24 -23.06 0.83
N VAL A 121 -7.16 -23.66 1.34
CA VAL A 121 -6.36 -23.11 2.45
C VAL A 121 -5.62 -21.87 1.98
N LEU A 122 -4.99 -21.92 0.81
CA LEU A 122 -4.26 -20.78 0.23
C LEU A 122 -5.19 -19.60 -0.06
N LEU A 123 -6.38 -19.85 -0.61
CA LEU A 123 -7.38 -18.82 -0.88
C LEU A 123 -7.82 -18.15 0.42
N ARG A 124 -8.08 -18.93 1.47
CA ARG A 124 -8.44 -18.40 2.78
C ARG A 124 -7.35 -17.49 3.34
N ASP A 125 -6.10 -17.93 3.30
CA ASP A 125 -4.97 -17.15 3.82
C ASP A 125 -4.74 -15.88 2.97
N ALA A 126 -4.86 -15.97 1.65
CA ALA A 126 -4.79 -14.81 0.75
C ALA A 126 -5.87 -13.78 1.09
N LEU A 127 -7.13 -14.22 1.26
CA LEU A 127 -8.25 -13.34 1.62
C LEU A 127 -8.08 -12.67 2.98
N GLN A 128 -7.48 -13.35 3.97
CA GLN A 128 -7.21 -12.76 5.30
C GLN A 128 -6.15 -11.67 5.28
N THR A 129 -5.19 -11.74 4.35
CA THR A 129 -4.13 -10.73 4.23
C THR A 129 -4.57 -9.47 3.46
N LEU A 130 -5.64 -9.57 2.69
CA LEU A 130 -6.18 -8.43 1.95
C LEU A 130 -6.95 -7.52 2.90
N PRO A 131 -6.74 -6.18 2.85
CA PRO A 131 -7.58 -5.27 3.61
C PRO A 131 -9.03 -5.39 3.12
N PRO A 132 -10.04 -5.22 4.00
CA PRO A 132 -11.44 -5.21 3.58
C PRO A 132 -11.63 -4.10 2.54
N ALA A 133 -11.82 -4.49 1.28
CA ALA A 133 -11.89 -3.56 0.17
C ALA A 133 -13.22 -2.79 0.24
N ALA A 134 -13.15 -1.48 0.51
CA ALA A 134 -14.28 -0.56 0.35
C ALA A 134 -14.36 0.03 -1.09
N GLY A 135 -13.58 -0.52 -2.03
CA GLY A 135 -13.42 0.01 -3.39
C GLY A 135 -13.29 -1.10 -4.44
N GLU A 136 -12.56 -0.83 -5.51
CA GLU A 136 -12.38 -1.77 -6.63
C GLU A 136 -11.65 -3.05 -6.20
N ASN A 137 -12.01 -4.17 -6.83
CA ASN A 137 -11.33 -5.44 -6.60
C ASN A 137 -9.84 -5.29 -6.91
N PRO A 138 -8.94 -5.76 -6.02
CA PRO A 138 -7.52 -5.74 -6.30
C PRO A 138 -7.24 -6.56 -7.56
N LYS A 139 -6.30 -6.11 -8.39
CA LYS A 139 -5.89 -6.81 -9.64
C LYS A 139 -5.55 -8.28 -9.43
N ILE A 140 -5.20 -8.65 -8.20
CA ILE A 140 -4.88 -10.00 -7.74
C ILE A 140 -6.10 -10.94 -7.71
N GLY A 141 -7.29 -10.41 -7.42
CA GLY A 141 -8.53 -11.21 -7.43
C GLY A 141 -8.92 -11.73 -8.81
N TRP A 142 -8.21 -11.33 -9.86
CA TRP A 142 -8.40 -11.84 -11.23
C TRP A 142 -7.53 -13.05 -11.57
N ILE A 143 -6.53 -13.37 -10.72
CA ILE A 143 -5.58 -14.47 -10.97
C ILE A 143 -6.07 -15.78 -10.34
N PHE A 144 -6.89 -15.68 -9.28
CA PHE A 144 -7.66 -16.78 -8.70
C PHE A 144 -8.97 -16.95 -9.46
#